data_AF-U7DE87-F1
#
_entry.id   AF-U7DE87-F1
#
_cell.length_a   1.000
_cell.length_b   1.000
_cell.length_c   1.000
_cell.angle_alpha   90.00
_cell.angle_beta   90.00
_cell.angle_gamma   90.00
#
_symmetry.space_group_name_H-M   'P 1'
#
loop_
_entity.id
_entity.type
_entity.pdbx_description
1 polymer ?
#
loop_
_entity_poly.entity_id
_entity_poly.type
_entity_poly.pdbx_seq_one_letter_code
_entity_poly.pdbx_strand_id
1 'polypeptide(L)'
;MKIILLNDRQKAEMKYPYTASICILFLLLPLCADQLPRLRVSGDSIITVQGTSVSFRGLHITTEAWGQWEYPQSDSLAARGKYPFIPHRNIPKYALEERDFDSIAALSPFLVRYELAYSHFSEDTPERDANMQVLQRHIKEFNRRGIYVVPVLHFGPGLHLAKAHYEDAKHGDERVQTIFEDRDTFVRHRDWWVYVAGHLAELPGVAAYQLYVEPRIPSREEGGYTVFAERTQELCDAIRAIDPHTILVLHTAFSREANPGESYWSNEENAFRTDTGEQGIIWSGSPEFITEDISYFTYIDDPNIVYAFSAYVPYEFCSKGAQSTSGNPFTADYFAEKMKDFIEPRLAFREKLSVPVIVDEFGVNHLQSREMAEIWLASVLDVFEAKEVPAWFYQYKGLSDPYSGGENNYGIYTYTRLSSHEIQMSDSSYRFAPFAREAAEKTGYDTLFHNYFWKGGDFRTLSITNNESIREIIKGYFNK
;
A
#
# COMPACT_ATOMS: atom_id res chain seq x y z
N MET A 1 -0.06 -8.86 82.43
CA MET A 1 0.37 -7.68 83.22
C MET A 1 1.84 -7.41 82.92
N LYS A 2 2.13 -6.17 82.50
CA LYS A 2 3.45 -5.50 82.34
C LYS A 2 4.51 -6.10 81.40
N ILE A 3 4.45 -5.53 80.20
CA ILE A 3 5.55 -5.17 79.29
C ILE A 3 6.63 -4.37 80.03
N ILE A 4 7.92 -4.61 79.75
CA ILE A 4 8.94 -3.55 79.60
C ILE A 4 9.90 -3.92 78.48
N LEU A 5 9.84 -3.12 77.41
CA LEU A 5 10.81 -2.97 76.32
C LEU A 5 11.85 -1.91 76.71
N LEU A 6 13.13 -2.12 76.38
CA LEU A 6 14.14 -1.10 76.07
C LEU A 6 15.32 -1.84 75.42
N ASN A 7 16.15 -1.29 74.55
CA ASN A 7 16.11 -0.20 73.57
C ASN A 7 17.43 -0.34 72.77
N ASP A 8 17.47 0.32 71.62
CA ASP A 8 18.41 0.15 70.52
C ASP A 8 19.90 0.54 70.73
N ARG A 9 20.73 -0.07 69.85
CA ARG A 9 21.92 0.47 69.15
C ARG A 9 23.27 0.58 69.89
N GLN A 10 24.25 -0.26 69.52
CA GLN A 10 25.28 0.05 68.49
C GLN A 10 26.40 -1.02 68.39
N LYS A 11 26.87 -1.21 67.15
CA LYS A 11 28.22 -1.60 66.67
C LYS A 11 28.64 -3.09 66.61
N ALA A 12 28.78 -3.51 65.35
CA ALA A 12 30.00 -4.02 64.70
C ALA A 12 30.38 -5.52 64.79
N GLU A 13 30.55 -6.06 63.59
CA GLU A 13 31.44 -7.18 63.19
C GLU A 13 31.12 -8.61 63.67
N MET A 14 30.54 -9.43 62.77
CA MET A 14 31.26 -10.54 62.10
C MET A 14 30.33 -11.54 61.38
N LYS A 15 30.75 -11.89 60.16
CA LYS A 15 30.72 -13.23 59.52
C LYS A 15 29.36 -13.88 59.19
N TYR A 16 28.98 -13.73 57.92
CA TYR A 16 28.17 -14.67 57.12
C TYR A 16 28.67 -16.12 57.25
N PRO A 17 27.83 -17.18 57.13
CA PRO A 17 27.20 -17.50 55.83
C PRO A 17 25.78 -18.14 55.84
N TYR A 18 25.23 -18.21 54.63
CA TYR A 18 24.05 -18.96 54.17
C TYR A 18 22.68 -18.28 54.22
N THR A 19 22.51 -17.24 53.41
CA THR A 19 21.27 -17.06 52.63
C THR A 19 21.46 -17.71 51.27
N ALA A 20 20.73 -18.80 51.03
CA ALA A 20 20.60 -19.39 49.71
C ALA A 20 20.00 -18.34 48.77
N SER A 21 20.78 -17.94 47.79
CA SER A 21 20.39 -17.03 46.72
C SER A 21 19.29 -17.65 45.87
N ILE A 22 18.03 -17.33 46.18
CA ILE A 22 16.97 -17.26 45.17
C ILE A 22 17.20 -15.96 44.41
N CYS A 23 18.17 -15.96 43.51
CA CYS A 23 18.38 -14.87 42.57
C CYS A 23 19.07 -15.43 41.34
N ILE A 24 18.45 -15.18 40.18
CA ILE A 24 18.98 -15.38 38.83
C ILE A 24 18.78 -16.79 38.26
N LEU A 25 17.51 -17.14 38.01
CA LEU A 25 17.14 -18.07 36.94
C LEU A 25 16.21 -17.40 35.91
N PHE A 26 16.37 -16.08 35.69
CA PHE A 26 15.61 -15.30 34.70
C PHE A 26 16.48 -14.55 33.67
N LEU A 27 17.82 -14.72 33.69
CA LEU A 27 18.73 -14.02 32.78
C LEU A 27 19.30 -14.90 31.64
N LEU A 28 18.80 -16.13 31.47
CA LEU A 28 19.29 -17.07 30.46
C LEU A 28 18.17 -17.87 29.79
N LEU A 29 16.97 -17.30 29.64
CA LEU A 29 16.16 -17.70 28.50
C LEU A 29 16.76 -16.98 27.29
N PRO A 30 17.44 -17.69 26.37
CA PRO A 30 17.88 -17.05 25.15
C PRO A 30 16.63 -16.45 24.49
N LEU A 31 16.79 -15.25 23.95
CA LEU A 31 15.84 -14.57 23.09
C LEU A 31 15.38 -15.51 21.96
N CYS A 32 14.46 -16.42 22.24
CA CYS A 32 13.59 -17.04 21.24
C CYS A 32 12.41 -16.10 20.92
N ALA A 33 12.61 -14.79 21.15
CA ALA A 33 11.68 -13.70 20.87
C ALA A 33 11.77 -13.22 19.41
N ASP A 34 12.55 -13.91 18.56
CA ASP A 34 12.90 -13.46 17.21
C ASP A 34 11.81 -13.70 16.16
N GLN A 35 10.64 -14.20 16.53
CA GLN A 35 9.55 -14.45 15.59
C GLN A 35 8.27 -13.78 16.06
N LEU A 36 7.78 -12.87 15.22
CA LEU A 36 6.44 -12.34 15.34
C LEU A 36 5.41 -13.49 15.37
N PRO A 37 4.42 -13.47 16.28
CA PRO A 37 3.41 -14.52 16.34
C PRO A 37 2.59 -14.56 15.04
N ARG A 38 2.12 -15.76 14.64
CA ARG A 38 1.16 -15.83 13.52
C ARG A 38 -0.12 -15.08 13.89
N LEU A 39 -0.75 -14.50 12.88
CA LEU A 39 -2.00 -13.75 12.97
C LEU A 39 -3.14 -14.58 12.39
N ARG A 40 -4.36 -14.36 12.87
CA ARG A 40 -5.58 -14.93 12.32
C ARG A 40 -6.77 -14.01 12.55
N VAL A 41 -7.80 -14.19 11.75
CA VAL A 41 -9.09 -13.52 11.94
C VAL A 41 -9.89 -14.22 13.05
N SER A 42 -10.67 -13.43 13.78
CA SER A 42 -11.61 -13.89 14.79
C SER A 42 -12.78 -12.91 14.89
N GLY A 43 -13.87 -13.22 14.19
CA GLY A 43 -14.97 -12.26 14.01
C GLY A 43 -14.50 -11.06 13.19
N ASP A 44 -14.81 -9.87 13.66
CA ASP A 44 -14.44 -8.60 13.02
C ASP A 44 -13.02 -8.12 13.35
N SER A 45 -12.26 -8.92 14.10
CA SER A 45 -10.95 -8.56 14.64
C SER A 45 -9.84 -9.46 14.10
N ILE A 46 -8.61 -8.92 14.09
CA ILE A 46 -7.41 -9.69 13.82
C ILE A 46 -6.68 -9.89 15.13
N ILE A 47 -6.27 -11.13 15.40
CA ILE A 47 -5.67 -11.53 16.66
C ILE A 47 -4.40 -12.34 16.43
N THR A 48 -3.50 -12.35 17.41
CA THR A 48 -2.41 -13.32 17.47
C THR A 48 -2.96 -14.72 17.73
N VAL A 49 -2.15 -15.76 17.47
CA VAL A 49 -2.52 -17.14 17.86
C VAL A 49 -2.76 -17.31 19.36
N GLN A 50 -2.24 -16.42 20.21
CA GLN A 50 -2.52 -16.36 21.65
C GLN A 50 -3.83 -15.65 22.01
N GLY A 51 -4.55 -15.07 21.04
CA GLY A 51 -5.82 -14.40 21.26
C GLY A 51 -5.72 -12.90 21.57
N THR A 52 -4.54 -12.28 21.37
CA THR A 52 -4.37 -10.84 21.57
C THR A 52 -4.83 -10.08 20.33
N SER A 53 -5.76 -9.15 20.48
CA SER A 53 -6.17 -8.26 19.38
C SER A 53 -5.02 -7.34 18.96
N VAL A 54 -4.88 -7.14 17.65
CA VAL A 54 -3.85 -6.29 17.05
C VAL A 54 -4.48 -5.30 16.08
N SER A 55 -3.89 -4.11 15.98
CA SER A 55 -4.34 -3.06 15.06
C SER A 55 -3.46 -3.07 13.81
N PHE A 56 -4.05 -3.31 12.64
CA PHE A 56 -3.36 -3.39 11.35
C PHE A 56 -2.98 -2.02 10.81
N ARG A 57 -2.29 -1.18 11.58
CA ARG A 57 -1.85 0.16 11.12
C ARG A 57 -0.50 0.06 10.46
N GLY A 58 -0.39 0.60 9.24
CA GLY A 58 0.75 0.28 8.40
C GLY A 58 1.12 1.34 7.40
N LEU A 59 2.18 1.04 6.65
CA LEU A 59 2.79 1.93 5.68
C LEU A 59 3.08 1.19 4.37
N HIS A 60 2.98 1.88 3.25
CA HIS A 60 3.24 1.29 1.94
C HIS A 60 4.71 1.39 1.55
N ILE A 61 5.19 0.33 0.92
CA ILE A 61 6.49 0.29 0.26
C ILE A 61 6.21 -0.03 -1.21
N THR A 62 6.40 0.96 -2.08
CA THR A 62 6.35 0.72 -3.53
C THR A 62 7.66 0.09 -4.02
N THR A 63 7.54 -0.78 -5.03
CA THR A 63 8.66 -1.25 -5.82
C THR A 63 8.61 -0.70 -7.24
N GLU A 64 7.80 0.35 -7.45
CA GLU A 64 7.47 0.94 -8.74
C GLU A 64 6.84 -0.12 -9.66
N ALA A 65 5.78 -0.79 -9.18
CA ALA A 65 5.11 -1.87 -9.92
C ALA A 65 4.49 -1.41 -11.26
N TRP A 66 4.24 -0.10 -11.42
CA TRP A 66 3.89 0.51 -12.70
C TRP A 66 5.05 0.51 -13.72
N GLY A 67 6.29 0.33 -13.26
CA GLY A 67 7.49 0.45 -14.08
C GLY A 67 8.04 1.88 -14.10
N GLN A 68 8.97 2.13 -15.01
CA GLN A 68 9.69 3.40 -15.05
C GLN A 68 9.79 3.94 -16.47
N TRP A 69 10.02 5.25 -16.59
CA TRP A 69 10.30 5.85 -17.89
C TRP A 69 11.75 5.55 -18.31
N GLU A 70 11.90 4.87 -19.44
CA GLU A 70 13.19 4.45 -20.01
C GLU A 70 13.38 5.07 -21.39
N TYR A 71 14.20 6.12 -21.46
CA TYR A 71 14.51 6.77 -22.73
C TYR A 71 15.43 5.89 -23.61
N PRO A 72 15.19 5.76 -24.93
CA PRO A 72 14.11 6.37 -25.72
C PRO A 72 12.86 5.46 -25.88
N GLN A 73 12.83 4.30 -25.23
CA GLN A 73 11.77 3.32 -25.41
C GLN A 73 10.40 3.85 -24.98
N SER A 74 10.32 4.52 -23.83
CA SER A 74 9.08 5.09 -23.29
C SER A 74 8.51 6.17 -24.20
N ASP A 75 9.34 7.07 -24.72
CA ASP A 75 8.93 8.09 -25.71
C ASP A 75 8.32 7.44 -26.96
N SER A 76 8.95 6.37 -27.46
CA SER A 76 8.47 5.63 -28.62
C SER A 76 7.12 4.93 -28.37
N LEU A 77 6.87 4.47 -27.14
CA LEU A 77 5.58 3.90 -26.75
C LEU A 77 4.52 4.99 -26.62
N ALA A 78 4.82 6.07 -25.91
CA ALA A 78 3.92 7.21 -25.72
C ALA A 78 3.49 7.83 -27.06
N ALA A 79 4.43 8.04 -27.99
CA ALA A 79 4.14 8.59 -29.31
C ALA A 79 3.22 7.70 -30.17
N ARG A 80 3.06 6.42 -29.81
CA ARG A 80 2.14 5.47 -30.45
C ARG A 80 0.86 5.23 -29.63
N GLY A 81 0.61 6.04 -28.60
CA GLY A 81 -0.55 5.88 -27.71
C GLY A 81 -0.51 4.59 -26.90
N LYS A 82 0.69 4.08 -26.55
CA LYS A 82 0.86 2.86 -25.74
C LYS A 82 1.37 3.20 -24.34
N TYR A 83 1.12 2.29 -23.40
CA TYR A 83 1.64 2.35 -22.03
C TYR A 83 3.18 2.54 -22.04
N PRO A 84 3.71 3.67 -21.53
CA PRO A 84 5.12 4.02 -21.73
C PRO A 84 6.03 3.52 -20.61
N PHE A 85 5.50 3.15 -19.45
CA PHE A 85 6.31 2.69 -18.34
C PHE A 85 6.77 1.25 -18.58
N ILE A 86 8.07 1.01 -18.37
CA ILE A 86 8.71 -0.28 -18.56
C ILE A 86 8.76 -0.98 -17.20
N PRO A 87 8.02 -2.10 -17.00
CA PRO A 87 8.01 -2.82 -15.73
C PRO A 87 9.39 -3.36 -15.38
N HIS A 88 9.75 -3.29 -14.10
CA HIS A 88 10.97 -3.89 -13.59
C HIS A 88 10.87 -5.42 -13.58
N ARG A 89 11.90 -6.11 -14.06
CA ARG A 89 12.00 -7.58 -13.94
C ARG A 89 12.64 -8.00 -12.62
N ASN A 90 13.36 -7.10 -11.98
CA ASN A 90 14.03 -7.30 -10.70
C ASN A 90 13.51 -6.29 -9.67
N ILE A 91 13.36 -6.71 -8.41
CA ILE A 91 13.00 -5.78 -7.32
C ILE A 91 14.07 -4.69 -7.26
N PRO A 92 13.72 -3.41 -7.49
CA PRO A 92 14.73 -2.36 -7.58
C PRO A 92 15.43 -2.18 -6.24
N LYS A 93 16.75 -2.07 -6.26
CA LYS A 93 17.56 -1.86 -5.04
C LYS A 93 17.12 -0.60 -4.28
N TYR A 94 16.71 0.43 -5.00
CA TYR A 94 16.22 1.66 -4.39
C TYR A 94 14.88 1.51 -3.69
N ALA A 95 14.11 0.42 -3.91
CA ALA A 95 12.86 0.21 -3.19
C ALA A 95 13.12 0.08 -1.68
N LEU A 96 14.17 -0.68 -1.29
CA LEU A 96 14.65 -0.74 0.10
C LEU A 96 16.17 -0.95 0.16
N GLU A 97 16.83 0.04 0.73
CA GLU A 97 18.23 0.01 1.17
C GLU A 97 18.29 -0.26 2.69
N GLU A 98 19.47 -0.62 3.21
CA GLU A 98 19.63 -0.96 4.64
C GLU A 98 19.12 0.14 5.58
N ARG A 99 19.37 1.41 5.25
CA ARG A 99 18.89 2.57 6.03
C ARG A 99 17.36 2.71 6.06
N ASP A 100 16.67 2.15 5.08
CA ASP A 100 15.22 2.29 4.97
C ASP A 100 14.52 1.44 6.02
N PHE A 101 15.04 0.26 6.37
CA PHE A 101 14.48 -0.59 7.43
C PHE A 101 14.45 0.14 8.78
N ASP A 102 15.54 0.83 9.12
CA ASP A 102 15.63 1.59 10.36
C ASP A 102 14.75 2.85 10.31
N SER A 103 14.69 3.51 9.15
CA SER A 103 13.84 4.69 8.95
C SER A 103 12.36 4.36 9.05
N ILE A 104 11.93 3.23 8.49
CA ILE A 104 10.56 2.73 8.59
C ILE A 104 10.26 2.31 10.02
N ALA A 105 11.17 1.58 10.69
CA ALA A 105 10.98 1.18 12.09
C ALA A 105 10.86 2.39 13.03
N ALA A 106 11.53 3.51 12.73
CA ALA A 106 11.41 4.75 13.50
C ALA A 106 10.02 5.41 13.40
N LEU A 107 9.19 5.03 12.42
CA LEU A 107 7.78 5.42 12.32
C LEU A 107 6.87 4.52 13.19
N SER A 108 7.38 3.39 13.67
CA SER A 108 6.67 2.38 14.45
C SER A 108 5.42 1.75 13.79
N PRO A 109 5.38 1.48 12.47
CA PRO A 109 4.22 0.82 11.89
C PRO A 109 4.10 -0.61 12.43
N PHE A 110 2.88 -1.13 12.59
CA PHE A 110 2.67 -2.54 12.93
C PHE A 110 3.05 -3.45 11.75
N LEU A 111 2.77 -2.98 10.53
CA LEU A 111 3.06 -3.70 9.30
C LEU A 111 3.50 -2.78 8.16
N VAL A 112 4.10 -3.37 7.14
CA VAL A 112 4.30 -2.73 5.83
C VAL A 112 3.55 -3.50 4.75
N ARG A 113 2.80 -2.76 3.91
CA ARG A 113 2.26 -3.28 2.65
C ARG A 113 3.35 -3.20 1.60
N TYR A 114 3.87 -4.36 1.21
CA TYR A 114 5.01 -4.49 0.33
C TYR A 114 4.54 -4.76 -1.09
N GLU A 115 4.63 -3.74 -1.93
CA GLU A 115 4.22 -3.78 -3.33
C GLU A 115 5.09 -4.73 -4.16
N LEU A 116 4.45 -5.59 -4.94
CA LEU A 116 5.09 -6.47 -5.91
C LEU A 116 4.50 -6.23 -7.30
N ALA A 117 5.38 -6.18 -8.29
CA ALA A 117 5.00 -6.22 -9.70
C ALA A 117 4.84 -7.66 -10.17
N TYR A 118 3.89 -7.92 -11.08
CA TYR A 118 3.75 -9.22 -11.73
C TYR A 118 5.08 -9.70 -12.37
N SER A 119 5.79 -8.78 -13.03
CA SER A 119 7.07 -9.04 -13.70
C SER A 119 8.21 -9.49 -12.78
N HIS A 120 8.11 -9.30 -11.47
CA HIS A 120 9.12 -9.79 -10.53
C HIS A 120 9.12 -11.32 -10.42
N PHE A 121 7.97 -11.97 -10.59
CA PHE A 121 7.82 -13.41 -10.36
C PHE A 121 7.00 -14.15 -11.43
N SER A 122 6.77 -13.53 -12.58
CA SER A 122 6.23 -14.25 -13.74
C SER A 122 7.20 -15.37 -14.15
N GLU A 123 6.66 -16.47 -14.69
CA GLU A 123 7.44 -17.68 -14.98
C GLU A 123 8.58 -17.45 -15.97
N ASP A 124 8.43 -16.45 -16.84
CA ASP A 124 9.39 -16.06 -17.87
C ASP A 124 10.49 -15.11 -17.36
N THR A 125 10.42 -14.67 -16.10
CA THR A 125 11.43 -13.77 -15.49
C THR A 125 12.68 -14.54 -15.06
N PRO A 126 13.85 -14.30 -15.68
CA PRO A 126 15.09 -14.99 -15.33
C PRO A 126 15.53 -14.75 -13.88
N GLU A 127 15.20 -13.59 -13.32
CA GLU A 127 15.56 -13.18 -11.96
C GLU A 127 14.55 -13.64 -10.89
N ARG A 128 13.54 -14.44 -11.25
CA ARG A 128 12.41 -14.81 -10.37
C ARG A 128 12.86 -15.32 -9.00
N ASP A 129 13.79 -16.27 -8.96
CA ASP A 129 14.29 -16.84 -7.70
C ASP A 129 15.19 -15.85 -6.93
N ALA A 130 15.95 -15.01 -7.63
CA ALA A 130 16.78 -13.98 -7.00
C ALA A 130 15.90 -12.89 -6.36
N ASN A 131 14.82 -12.49 -7.02
CA ASN A 131 13.80 -11.61 -6.45
C ASN A 131 13.17 -12.23 -5.21
N MET A 132 12.94 -13.54 -5.21
CA MET A 132 12.33 -14.22 -4.06
C MET A 132 13.28 -14.17 -2.85
N GLN A 133 14.57 -14.38 -3.07
CA GLN A 133 15.59 -14.23 -2.02
C GLN A 133 15.63 -12.79 -1.46
N VAL A 134 15.49 -11.78 -2.32
CA VAL A 134 15.41 -10.37 -1.90
C VAL A 134 14.17 -10.12 -1.04
N LEU A 135 12.99 -10.59 -1.47
CA LEU A 135 11.74 -10.45 -0.71
C LEU A 135 11.83 -11.15 0.65
N GLN A 136 12.29 -12.41 0.68
CA GLN A 136 12.46 -13.16 1.93
C GLN A 136 13.46 -12.46 2.89
N ARG A 137 14.53 -11.87 2.36
CA ARG A 137 15.47 -11.06 3.15
C ARG A 137 14.78 -9.84 3.75
N HIS A 138 14.02 -9.09 2.95
CA HIS A 138 13.30 -7.91 3.43
C HIS A 138 12.29 -8.27 4.53
N ILE A 139 11.53 -9.35 4.36
CA ILE A 139 10.59 -9.85 5.38
C ILE A 139 11.33 -10.20 6.68
N LYS A 140 12.50 -10.87 6.59
CA LYS A 140 13.32 -11.18 7.78
C LYS A 140 13.82 -9.91 8.47
N GLU A 141 14.22 -8.88 7.72
CA GLU A 141 14.67 -7.60 8.29
C GLU A 141 13.54 -6.86 9.03
N PHE A 142 12.33 -6.86 8.48
CA PHE A 142 11.15 -6.31 9.16
C PHE A 142 10.75 -7.12 10.38
N ASN A 143 10.73 -8.46 10.28
CA ASN A 143 10.41 -9.34 11.40
C ASN A 143 11.37 -9.12 12.60
N ARG A 144 12.68 -8.95 12.35
CA ARG A 144 13.66 -8.62 13.41
C ARG A 144 13.38 -7.28 14.11
N ARG A 145 12.69 -6.37 13.43
CA ARG A 145 12.27 -5.06 13.95
C ARG A 145 10.85 -5.08 14.51
N GLY A 146 10.21 -6.26 14.56
CA GLY A 146 8.86 -6.43 15.07
C GLY A 146 7.77 -5.91 14.13
N ILE A 147 8.06 -5.81 12.82
CA ILE A 147 7.14 -5.30 11.80
C ILE A 147 6.70 -6.45 10.89
N TYR A 148 5.40 -6.62 10.70
CA TYR A 148 4.88 -7.59 9.74
C TYR A 148 4.98 -7.07 8.30
N VAL A 149 4.97 -7.99 7.34
CA VAL A 149 4.90 -7.69 5.91
C VAL A 149 3.62 -8.27 5.34
N VAL A 150 2.94 -7.48 4.52
CA VAL A 150 1.83 -7.90 3.66
C VAL A 150 2.28 -7.77 2.21
N PRO A 151 2.75 -8.84 1.56
CA PRO A 151 3.01 -8.82 0.13
C PRO A 151 1.71 -8.56 -0.63
N VAL A 152 1.74 -7.62 -1.58
CA VAL A 152 0.61 -7.29 -2.45
C VAL A 152 1.01 -7.38 -3.91
N LEU A 153 0.21 -8.07 -4.71
CA LEU A 153 0.32 -7.96 -6.17
C LEU A 153 -0.45 -6.71 -6.60
N HIS A 154 0.26 -5.60 -6.74
CA HIS A 154 -0.35 -4.29 -6.96
C HIS A 154 -0.97 -4.18 -8.34
N PHE A 155 -0.26 -4.66 -9.37
CA PHE A 155 -0.81 -4.83 -10.72
C PHE A 155 -0.62 -6.26 -11.20
N GLY A 156 -1.73 -6.94 -11.44
CA GLY A 156 -1.77 -8.27 -12.04
C GLY A 156 -1.44 -8.26 -13.54
N PRO A 157 -1.35 -9.45 -14.17
CA PRO A 157 -1.25 -9.55 -15.61
C PRO A 157 -2.53 -9.00 -16.28
N GLY A 158 -2.41 -8.60 -17.55
CA GLY A 158 -3.54 -8.04 -18.30
C GLY A 158 -3.78 -6.56 -18.02
N LEU A 159 -5.07 -6.18 -17.99
CA LEU A 159 -5.52 -4.81 -17.76
C LEU A 159 -5.57 -4.47 -16.26
N HIS A 160 -5.10 -3.28 -15.92
CA HIS A 160 -5.12 -2.69 -14.59
C HIS A 160 -5.19 -1.16 -14.71
N LEU A 161 -5.42 -0.46 -13.60
CA LEU A 161 -5.70 0.99 -13.57
C LEU A 161 -4.69 1.82 -14.39
N ALA A 162 -3.38 1.59 -14.20
CA ALA A 162 -2.35 2.35 -14.91
C ALA A 162 -2.34 2.16 -16.43
N LYS A 163 -2.89 1.05 -16.95
CA LYS A 163 -3.02 0.78 -18.40
C LYS A 163 -4.38 1.17 -18.96
N ALA A 164 -5.40 1.33 -18.11
CA ALA A 164 -6.79 1.51 -18.52
C ALA A 164 -6.95 2.63 -19.54
N HIS A 165 -6.35 3.80 -19.30
CA HIS A 165 -6.51 4.96 -20.18
C HIS A 165 -5.92 4.80 -21.59
N TYR A 166 -5.05 3.80 -21.82
CA TYR A 166 -4.56 3.46 -23.17
C TYR A 166 -5.45 2.44 -23.89
N GLU A 167 -6.41 1.86 -23.17
CA GLU A 167 -7.33 0.83 -23.63
C GLU A 167 -8.79 1.33 -23.67
N ASP A 168 -9.12 2.44 -22.97
CA ASP A 168 -10.48 3.00 -22.83
C ASP A 168 -11.19 3.31 -24.16
N ALA A 169 -10.44 3.57 -25.24
CA ALA A 169 -11.01 3.87 -26.56
C ALA A 169 -11.27 2.61 -27.41
N LYS A 170 -10.87 1.44 -26.93
CA LYS A 170 -11.04 0.16 -27.65
C LYS A 170 -12.27 -0.55 -27.13
N HIS A 171 -12.93 -1.28 -28.02
CA HIS A 171 -14.06 -2.12 -27.63
C HIS A 171 -13.60 -3.28 -26.72
N GLY A 172 -14.51 -3.78 -25.89
CA GLY A 172 -14.27 -4.86 -24.92
C GLY A 172 -13.53 -6.09 -25.41
N ASP A 173 -13.86 -6.54 -26.62
CA ASP A 173 -13.26 -7.69 -27.30
C ASP A 173 -11.92 -7.39 -27.98
N GLU A 174 -11.57 -6.11 -28.15
CA GLU A 174 -10.31 -5.65 -28.74
C GLU A 174 -9.29 -5.19 -27.70
N ARG A 175 -9.76 -4.75 -26.53
CA ARG A 175 -8.90 -4.27 -25.44
C ARG A 175 -8.19 -5.41 -24.72
N VAL A 176 -7.15 -5.05 -23.99
CA VAL A 176 -6.57 -5.98 -23.01
C VAL A 176 -7.63 -6.29 -21.94
N GLN A 177 -7.82 -7.58 -21.66
CA GLN A 177 -8.75 -8.05 -20.63
C GLN A 177 -8.08 -8.12 -19.24
N THR A 178 -8.88 -7.97 -18.18
CA THR A 178 -8.48 -8.10 -16.78
C THR A 178 -8.34 -9.57 -16.37
N ILE A 179 -7.82 -9.82 -15.16
CA ILE A 179 -7.78 -11.17 -14.57
C ILE A 179 -9.17 -11.77 -14.33
N PHE A 180 -10.25 -10.98 -14.37
CA PHE A 180 -11.62 -11.48 -14.14
C PHE A 180 -12.41 -11.70 -15.44
N GLU A 181 -11.90 -11.22 -16.57
CA GLU A 181 -12.50 -11.39 -17.89
C GLU A 181 -11.85 -12.58 -18.62
N ASP A 182 -10.52 -12.62 -18.69
CA ASP A 182 -9.80 -13.66 -19.43
C ASP A 182 -9.33 -14.82 -18.54
N ARG A 183 -9.62 -16.06 -18.95
CA ARG A 183 -9.28 -17.26 -18.16
C ARG A 183 -7.77 -17.51 -18.12
N ASP A 184 -7.06 -17.30 -19.22
CA ASP A 184 -5.62 -17.55 -19.26
C ASP A 184 -4.86 -16.51 -18.42
N THR A 185 -5.30 -15.26 -18.47
CA THR A 185 -4.80 -14.17 -17.63
C THR A 185 -5.06 -14.43 -16.15
N PHE A 186 -6.25 -14.95 -15.80
CA PHE A 186 -6.54 -15.42 -14.44
C PHE A 186 -5.59 -16.53 -13.99
N VAL A 187 -5.40 -17.57 -14.81
CA VAL A 187 -4.51 -18.70 -14.48
C VAL A 187 -3.08 -18.22 -14.22
N ARG A 188 -2.56 -17.30 -15.05
CA ARG A 188 -1.25 -16.69 -14.81
C ARG A 188 -1.16 -15.94 -13.48
N HIS A 189 -2.22 -15.20 -13.11
CA HIS A 189 -2.30 -14.51 -11.82
C HIS A 189 -2.32 -15.51 -10.65
N ARG A 190 -3.12 -16.56 -10.75
CA ARG A 190 -3.20 -17.63 -9.74
C ARG A 190 -1.87 -18.36 -9.57
N ASP A 191 -1.24 -18.75 -10.66
CA ASP A 191 0.02 -19.51 -10.64
C ASP A 191 1.18 -18.66 -10.11
N TRP A 192 1.14 -17.34 -10.36
CA TRP A 192 2.02 -16.37 -9.71
C TRP A 192 1.84 -16.39 -8.19
N TRP A 193 0.60 -16.36 -7.69
CA TRP A 193 0.32 -16.39 -6.24
C TRP A 193 0.71 -17.71 -5.61
N VAL A 194 0.43 -18.83 -6.27
CA VAL A 194 0.86 -20.18 -5.85
C VAL A 194 2.37 -20.23 -5.66
N TYR A 195 3.14 -19.66 -6.58
CA TYR A 195 4.60 -19.56 -6.44
C TYR A 195 5.01 -18.69 -5.26
N VAL A 196 4.44 -17.49 -5.12
CA VAL A 196 4.80 -16.57 -4.05
C VAL A 196 4.44 -17.15 -2.68
N ALA A 197 3.20 -17.61 -2.48
CA ALA A 197 2.74 -18.23 -1.24
C ALA A 197 3.57 -19.46 -0.88
N GLY A 198 3.92 -20.32 -1.84
CA GLY A 198 4.75 -21.50 -1.60
C GLY A 198 6.14 -21.20 -1.04
N HIS A 199 6.70 -20.01 -1.30
CA HIS A 199 7.99 -19.58 -0.73
C HIS A 199 7.85 -18.81 0.59
N LEU A 200 6.65 -18.35 0.93
CA LEU A 200 6.40 -17.44 2.05
C LEU A 200 5.59 -18.08 3.19
N ALA A 201 4.88 -19.19 2.95
CA ALA A 201 3.93 -19.79 3.89
C ALA A 201 4.48 -20.08 5.30
N GLU A 202 5.75 -20.48 5.37
CA GLU A 202 6.43 -20.79 6.64
C GLU A 202 7.35 -19.66 7.12
N LEU A 203 7.37 -18.52 6.43
CA LEU A 203 8.23 -17.41 6.78
C LEU A 203 7.58 -16.53 7.87
N PRO A 204 8.17 -16.46 9.08
CA PRO A 204 7.68 -15.56 10.12
C PRO A 204 7.73 -14.11 9.67
N GLY A 205 6.77 -13.32 10.14
CA GLY A 205 6.63 -11.91 9.77
C GLY A 205 5.75 -11.67 8.54
N VAL A 206 5.33 -12.71 7.81
CA VAL A 206 4.23 -12.56 6.82
C VAL A 206 2.91 -12.51 7.57
N ALA A 207 2.22 -11.35 7.55
CA ALA A 207 0.93 -11.19 8.21
C ALA A 207 -0.23 -11.67 7.34
N ALA A 208 -0.18 -11.34 6.05
CA ALA A 208 -1.25 -11.58 5.10
C ALA A 208 -0.72 -11.55 3.66
N TYR A 209 -1.53 -12.05 2.71
CA TYR A 209 -1.36 -11.81 1.28
C TYR A 209 -2.49 -10.93 0.78
N GLN A 210 -2.19 -9.80 0.15
CA GLN A 210 -3.21 -9.02 -0.56
C GLN A 210 -3.22 -9.38 -2.04
N LEU A 211 -4.30 -10.03 -2.46
CA LEU A 211 -4.31 -10.79 -3.71
C LEU A 211 -4.33 -9.91 -4.97
N TYR A 212 -4.99 -8.77 -4.88
CA TYR A 212 -5.11 -7.78 -5.94
C TYR A 212 -5.54 -6.44 -5.33
N VAL A 213 -5.41 -5.38 -6.12
CA VAL A 213 -5.75 -4.00 -5.74
C VAL A 213 -6.79 -3.48 -6.72
N GLU A 214 -7.82 -2.81 -6.19
CA GLU A 214 -8.84 -2.10 -6.97
C GLU A 214 -9.36 -2.85 -8.19
N PRO A 215 -9.84 -4.11 -8.03
CA PRO A 215 -10.22 -4.91 -9.18
C PRO A 215 -11.45 -4.33 -9.88
N ARG A 216 -11.60 -4.71 -11.15
CA ARG A 216 -12.77 -4.40 -11.97
C ARG A 216 -13.68 -5.63 -12.08
N ILE A 217 -14.97 -5.45 -11.83
CA ILE A 217 -15.97 -6.49 -12.09
C ILE A 217 -16.28 -6.53 -13.59
N PRO A 218 -16.27 -7.72 -14.24
CA PRO A 218 -16.63 -7.87 -15.65
C PRO A 218 -18.06 -7.38 -15.97
N SER A 219 -18.37 -7.27 -17.25
CA SER A 219 -19.75 -7.00 -17.68
C SER A 219 -20.66 -8.20 -17.36
N ARG A 220 -21.99 -8.00 -17.36
CA ARG A 220 -22.94 -9.11 -17.14
C ARG A 220 -22.88 -10.16 -18.25
N GLU A 221 -22.56 -9.75 -19.48
CA GLU A 221 -22.37 -10.66 -20.61
C GLU A 221 -21.18 -11.60 -20.37
N GLU A 222 -20.14 -11.10 -19.71
CA GLU A 222 -18.97 -11.86 -19.28
C GLU A 222 -19.17 -12.56 -17.92
N GLY A 223 -20.41 -12.61 -17.42
CA GLY A 223 -20.79 -13.28 -16.17
C GLY A 223 -20.70 -12.40 -14.92
N GLY A 224 -20.20 -11.17 -15.04
CA GLY A 224 -20.26 -10.12 -14.04
C GLY A 224 -19.75 -10.53 -12.65
N TYR A 225 -20.52 -10.17 -11.63
CA TYR A 225 -20.18 -10.44 -10.24
C TYR A 225 -20.03 -11.94 -9.92
N THR A 226 -20.78 -12.82 -10.60
CA THR A 226 -20.66 -14.27 -10.39
C THR A 226 -19.27 -14.76 -10.78
N VAL A 227 -18.78 -14.40 -11.96
CA VAL A 227 -17.42 -14.77 -12.41
C VAL A 227 -16.34 -14.15 -11.53
N PHE A 228 -16.53 -12.89 -11.12
CA PHE A 228 -15.65 -12.23 -10.17
C PHE A 228 -15.54 -13.02 -8.85
N ALA A 229 -16.67 -13.45 -8.30
CA ALA A 229 -16.73 -14.22 -7.06
C ALA A 229 -16.11 -15.61 -7.17
N GLU A 230 -16.46 -16.36 -8.23
CA GLU A 230 -15.94 -17.70 -8.49
C GLU A 230 -14.42 -17.69 -8.67
N ARG A 231 -13.89 -16.73 -9.43
CA ARG A 231 -12.44 -16.58 -9.64
C ARG A 231 -11.72 -16.16 -8.37
N THR A 232 -12.33 -15.29 -7.56
CA THR A 232 -11.77 -14.93 -6.26
C THR A 232 -11.70 -16.15 -5.33
N GLN A 233 -12.77 -16.95 -5.25
CA GLN A 233 -12.77 -18.19 -4.48
C GLN A 233 -11.72 -19.19 -5.00
N GLU A 234 -11.62 -19.38 -6.32
CA GLU A 234 -10.60 -20.27 -6.91
C GLU A 234 -9.18 -19.84 -6.54
N LEU A 235 -8.92 -18.52 -6.55
CA LEU A 235 -7.62 -18.00 -6.14
C LEU A 235 -7.32 -18.27 -4.66
N CYS A 236 -8.30 -18.03 -3.79
CA CYS A 236 -8.19 -18.33 -2.36
C CYS A 236 -7.94 -19.83 -2.11
N ASP A 237 -8.71 -20.71 -2.76
CA ASP A 237 -8.56 -22.16 -2.64
C ASP A 237 -7.17 -22.64 -3.10
N ALA A 238 -6.67 -22.09 -4.21
CA ALA A 238 -5.35 -22.42 -4.72
C ALA A 238 -4.22 -22.01 -3.75
N ILE A 239 -4.35 -20.85 -3.10
CA ILE A 239 -3.39 -20.42 -2.08
C ILE A 239 -3.53 -21.30 -0.83
N ARG A 240 -4.76 -21.61 -0.39
CA ARG A 240 -5.03 -22.43 0.80
C ARG A 240 -4.53 -23.87 0.69
N ALA A 241 -4.45 -24.41 -0.53
CA ALA A 241 -3.84 -25.70 -0.78
C ALA A 241 -2.34 -25.74 -0.42
N ILE A 242 -1.69 -24.58 -0.29
CA ILE A 242 -0.25 -24.44 -0.02
C ILE A 242 0.00 -23.76 1.33
N ASP A 243 -0.78 -22.73 1.63
CA ASP A 243 -0.72 -21.94 2.86
C ASP A 243 -2.12 -21.86 3.50
N PRO A 244 -2.43 -22.81 4.41
CA PRO A 244 -3.73 -22.87 5.07
C PRO A 244 -3.91 -21.84 6.19
N HIS A 245 -2.92 -20.99 6.47
CA HIS A 245 -2.87 -20.24 7.73
C HIS A 245 -2.71 -18.72 7.58
N THR A 246 -2.06 -18.25 6.51
CA THR A 246 -1.85 -16.81 6.32
C THR A 246 -3.16 -16.08 6.02
N ILE A 247 -3.37 -14.88 6.56
CA ILE A 247 -4.57 -14.10 6.27
C ILE A 247 -4.61 -13.75 4.77
N LEU A 248 -5.78 -13.81 4.13
CA LEU A 248 -5.96 -13.28 2.78
C LEU A 248 -6.67 -11.92 2.86
N VAL A 249 -6.10 -10.91 2.23
CA VAL A 249 -6.67 -9.57 2.12
C VAL A 249 -7.28 -9.43 0.74
N LEU A 250 -8.60 -9.19 0.70
CA LEU A 250 -9.38 -9.06 -0.53
C LEU A 250 -9.84 -7.62 -0.70
N HIS A 251 -9.41 -6.99 -1.79
CA HIS A 251 -9.83 -5.63 -2.08
C HIS A 251 -11.25 -5.61 -2.66
N THR A 252 -12.09 -4.66 -2.24
CA THR A 252 -13.40 -4.41 -2.86
C THR A 252 -13.24 -3.97 -4.29
N ALA A 253 -14.16 -4.33 -5.17
CA ALA A 253 -14.11 -3.80 -6.52
C ALA A 253 -14.18 -2.27 -6.55
N PHE A 254 -13.22 -1.67 -7.26
CA PHE A 254 -13.11 -0.22 -7.43
C PHE A 254 -13.89 0.27 -8.66
N SER A 255 -14.17 -0.64 -9.58
CA SER A 255 -14.95 -0.35 -10.77
C SER A 255 -15.69 -1.58 -11.27
N ARG A 256 -16.61 -1.35 -12.20
CA ARG A 256 -17.22 -2.40 -13.02
C ARG A 256 -17.38 -1.92 -14.45
N GLU A 257 -17.45 -2.88 -15.37
CA GLU A 257 -17.87 -2.62 -16.74
C GLU A 257 -19.36 -2.20 -16.76
N ALA A 258 -19.67 -1.21 -17.59
CA ALA A 258 -21.02 -0.84 -17.95
C ALA A 258 -21.60 -1.92 -18.88
N ASN A 259 -22.91 -2.15 -18.74
CA ASN A 259 -23.65 -3.03 -19.64
C ASN A 259 -24.34 -2.17 -20.71
N PRO A 260 -24.62 -2.73 -21.91
CA PRO A 260 -25.37 -2.01 -22.94
C PRO A 260 -26.65 -1.37 -22.40
N GLY A 261 -26.78 -0.06 -22.59
CA GLY A 261 -27.87 0.76 -22.08
C GLY A 261 -27.62 1.46 -20.73
N GLU A 262 -26.54 1.13 -20.02
CA GLU A 262 -26.12 1.86 -18.81
C GLU A 262 -25.33 3.12 -19.16
N SER A 263 -25.42 4.15 -18.31
CA SER A 263 -24.63 5.37 -18.49
C SER A 263 -23.32 5.31 -17.73
N TYR A 264 -22.24 5.78 -18.35
CA TYR A 264 -20.91 5.92 -17.75
C TYR A 264 -20.26 7.25 -18.13
N TRP A 265 -19.26 7.70 -17.37
CA TRP A 265 -18.54 8.94 -17.65
C TRP A 265 -17.40 8.69 -18.66
N SER A 266 -17.42 9.39 -19.80
CA SER A 266 -16.33 9.38 -20.77
C SER A 266 -15.37 10.53 -20.50
N ASN A 267 -14.10 10.20 -20.22
CA ASN A 267 -13.04 11.20 -20.07
C ASN A 267 -12.70 11.89 -21.40
N GLU A 268 -12.85 11.20 -22.53
CA GLU A 268 -12.59 11.76 -23.86
C GLU A 268 -13.60 12.86 -24.21
N GLU A 269 -14.88 12.62 -23.94
CA GLU A 269 -15.96 13.57 -24.23
C GLU A 269 -16.23 14.54 -23.08
N ASN A 270 -15.68 14.25 -21.89
CA ASN A 270 -15.98 14.96 -20.65
C ASN A 270 -17.49 15.06 -20.41
N ALA A 271 -18.20 13.94 -20.62
CA ALA A 271 -19.65 13.83 -20.56
C ALA A 271 -20.11 12.39 -20.25
N PHE A 272 -21.35 12.25 -19.79
CA PHE A 272 -22.01 10.95 -19.67
C PHE A 272 -22.40 10.39 -21.04
N ARG A 273 -22.07 9.12 -21.28
CA ARG A 273 -22.46 8.33 -22.45
C ARG A 273 -23.27 7.13 -22.04
N THR A 274 -24.15 6.68 -22.92
CA THR A 274 -24.81 5.38 -22.80
C THR A 274 -23.95 4.33 -23.49
N ASP A 275 -23.64 3.25 -22.77
CA ASP A 275 -22.93 2.11 -23.30
C ASP A 275 -23.72 1.43 -24.43
N THR A 276 -23.06 1.17 -25.54
CA THR A 276 -23.59 0.51 -26.74
C THR A 276 -22.91 -0.84 -27.02
N GLY A 277 -22.14 -1.35 -26.05
CA GLY A 277 -21.29 -2.54 -26.19
C GLY A 277 -19.79 -2.25 -26.02
N GLU A 278 -19.37 -0.98 -26.05
CA GLU A 278 -17.95 -0.62 -25.87
C GLU A 278 -17.40 -0.96 -24.47
N GLN A 279 -18.28 -1.23 -23.52
CA GLN A 279 -18.00 -1.55 -22.13
C GLN A 279 -17.28 -0.42 -21.38
N GLY A 280 -17.95 0.72 -21.28
CA GLY A 280 -17.51 1.86 -20.47
C GLY A 280 -17.30 1.51 -18.99
N ILE A 281 -16.61 2.36 -18.24
CA ILE A 281 -16.27 2.06 -16.84
C ILE A 281 -17.17 2.84 -15.89
N ILE A 282 -17.78 2.13 -14.94
CA ILE A 282 -18.50 2.71 -13.81
C ILE A 282 -17.63 2.57 -12.55
N TRP A 283 -17.23 3.71 -12.00
CA TRP A 283 -16.34 3.80 -10.83
C TRP A 283 -17.14 3.80 -9.53
N SER A 284 -16.71 2.99 -8.55
CA SER A 284 -17.40 2.87 -7.26
C SER A 284 -17.15 4.04 -6.30
N GLY A 285 -16.16 4.89 -6.61
CA GLY A 285 -15.84 6.12 -5.86
C GLY A 285 -16.64 7.37 -6.25
N SER A 286 -17.42 7.33 -7.33
CA SER A 286 -18.24 8.47 -7.74
C SER A 286 -19.49 8.56 -6.86
N PRO A 287 -19.77 9.69 -6.16
CA PRO A 287 -20.93 9.84 -5.28
C PRO A 287 -22.27 9.51 -5.95
N GLU A 288 -22.34 9.71 -7.27
CA GLU A 288 -23.49 9.42 -8.12
C GLU A 288 -23.72 7.91 -8.37
N PHE A 289 -22.68 7.09 -8.13
CA PHE A 289 -22.67 5.64 -8.34
C PHE A 289 -22.34 4.84 -7.06
N ILE A 290 -22.19 5.52 -5.91
CA ILE A 290 -22.36 4.89 -4.59
C ILE A 290 -23.86 4.62 -4.43
N THR A 291 -24.39 3.71 -5.23
CA THR A 291 -25.63 3.02 -4.88
C THR A 291 -25.37 2.32 -3.55
N GLU A 292 -26.40 2.19 -2.71
CA GLU A 292 -26.40 1.48 -1.40
C GLU A 292 -25.88 0.02 -1.45
N ASP A 293 -25.38 -0.40 -2.59
CA ASP A 293 -25.01 -1.73 -2.94
C ASP A 293 -23.59 -2.04 -2.46
N ILE A 294 -23.54 -2.54 -1.24
CA ILE A 294 -22.53 -3.45 -0.68
C ILE A 294 -22.08 -4.59 -1.64
N SER A 295 -22.69 -4.73 -2.83
CA SER A 295 -22.32 -5.61 -3.95
C SER A 295 -20.85 -5.64 -4.38
N TYR A 296 -20.02 -4.67 -4.01
CA TYR A 296 -18.58 -4.71 -4.36
C TYR A 296 -17.73 -5.52 -3.38
N PHE A 297 -18.32 -5.98 -2.27
CA PHE A 297 -17.68 -6.97 -1.40
C PHE A 297 -18.13 -8.38 -1.76
N THR A 298 -17.17 -9.20 -2.16
CA THR A 298 -17.41 -10.61 -2.44
C THR A 298 -17.26 -11.45 -1.19
N TYR A 299 -18.36 -12.01 -0.70
CA TYR A 299 -18.27 -13.04 0.32
C TYR A 299 -17.51 -14.25 -0.23
N ILE A 300 -16.45 -14.64 0.47
CA ILE A 300 -15.63 -15.81 0.21
C ILE A 300 -15.73 -16.73 1.43
N ASP A 301 -15.90 -18.03 1.20
CA ASP A 301 -16.04 -19.04 2.25
C ASP A 301 -14.66 -19.43 2.81
N ASP A 302 -14.04 -18.48 3.52
CA ASP A 302 -12.79 -18.68 4.23
C ASP A 302 -12.81 -17.86 5.53
N PRO A 303 -12.57 -18.49 6.69
CA PRO A 303 -12.70 -17.83 7.99
C PRO A 303 -11.53 -16.86 8.29
N ASN A 304 -10.50 -16.82 7.44
CA ASN A 304 -9.26 -16.09 7.66
C ASN A 304 -9.03 -15.01 6.58
N ILE A 305 -10.10 -14.26 6.30
CA ILE A 305 -10.14 -13.17 5.32
C ILE A 305 -10.29 -11.82 5.99
N VAL A 306 -9.61 -10.83 5.44
CA VAL A 306 -9.77 -9.41 5.72
C VAL A 306 -10.20 -8.70 4.43
N TYR A 307 -11.18 -7.81 4.52
CA TYR A 307 -11.61 -7.02 3.37
C TYR A 307 -10.95 -5.64 3.37
N ALA A 308 -10.51 -5.20 2.21
CA ALA A 308 -9.75 -3.97 2.03
C ALA A 308 -10.45 -3.01 1.07
N PHE A 309 -10.28 -1.71 1.28
CA PHE A 309 -10.66 -0.68 0.33
C PHE A 309 -9.74 0.54 0.43
N SER A 310 -9.49 1.20 -0.69
CA SER A 310 -8.70 2.43 -0.77
C SER A 310 -9.55 3.69 -0.52
N ALA A 311 -8.99 4.71 0.13
CA ALA A 311 -9.68 5.90 0.61
C ALA A 311 -8.92 7.20 0.31
N TYR A 312 -9.11 7.73 -0.90
CA TYR A 312 -8.61 9.05 -1.33
C TYR A 312 -9.78 10.05 -1.39
N VAL A 313 -10.27 10.50 -0.23
CA VAL A 313 -11.53 11.25 -0.12
C VAL A 313 -11.33 12.68 0.41
N PRO A 314 -11.79 13.73 -0.29
CA PRO A 314 -12.27 13.71 -1.67
C PRO A 314 -11.11 13.56 -2.66
N TYR A 315 -11.35 12.87 -3.78
CA TYR A 315 -10.31 12.57 -4.77
C TYR A 315 -9.72 13.84 -5.41
N GLU A 316 -10.56 14.86 -5.62
CA GLU A 316 -10.17 16.17 -6.14
C GLU A 316 -9.11 16.82 -5.26
N PHE A 317 -9.22 16.69 -3.94
CA PHE A 317 -8.21 17.17 -3.01
C PHE A 317 -6.97 16.27 -3.02
N CYS A 318 -7.15 14.96 -2.79
CA CYS A 318 -6.04 14.05 -2.54
C CYS A 318 -5.13 13.86 -3.77
N SER A 319 -5.69 13.99 -4.97
CA SER A 319 -5.02 13.60 -6.22
C SER A 319 -4.95 14.71 -7.26
N LYS A 320 -5.91 15.67 -7.28
CA LYS A 320 -5.98 16.72 -8.32
C LYS A 320 -5.52 18.11 -7.86
N GLY A 321 -5.08 18.28 -6.61
CA GLY A 321 -4.64 19.60 -6.14
C GLY A 321 -5.77 20.61 -5.93
N ALA A 322 -7.04 20.18 -5.95
CA ALA A 322 -8.17 21.09 -5.82
C ALA A 322 -8.17 21.79 -4.46
N GLN A 323 -8.62 23.05 -4.43
CA GLN A 323 -8.74 23.85 -3.20
C GLN A 323 -10.19 23.93 -2.69
N SER A 324 -11.15 23.48 -3.50
CA SER A 324 -12.59 23.49 -3.17
C SER A 324 -13.37 22.53 -4.07
N THR A 325 -14.58 22.16 -3.66
CA THR A 325 -15.59 21.51 -4.52
C THR A 325 -16.79 22.43 -4.69
N SER A 326 -17.17 22.75 -5.93
CA SER A 326 -18.38 23.55 -6.23
C SER A 326 -18.44 24.89 -5.48
N GLY A 327 -17.28 25.51 -5.23
CA GLY A 327 -17.15 26.78 -4.50
C GLY A 327 -17.11 26.66 -2.97
N ASN A 328 -17.26 25.46 -2.41
CA ASN A 328 -17.12 25.23 -0.97
C ASN A 328 -15.65 24.93 -0.62
N PRO A 329 -15.02 25.74 0.24
CA PRO A 329 -13.63 25.50 0.65
C PRO A 329 -13.53 24.21 1.45
N PHE A 330 -12.40 23.53 1.30
CA PHE A 330 -12.11 22.38 2.14
C PHE A 330 -11.79 22.80 3.58
N THR A 331 -12.38 22.10 4.54
CA THR A 331 -12.20 22.31 5.98
C THR A 331 -12.04 20.97 6.68
N ALA A 332 -11.56 20.98 7.94
CA ALA A 332 -11.49 19.78 8.77
C ALA A 332 -12.83 19.04 8.85
N ASP A 333 -13.91 19.77 9.15
CA ASP A 333 -15.27 19.22 9.25
C ASP A 333 -15.73 18.59 7.93
N TYR A 334 -15.46 19.26 6.80
CA TYR A 334 -15.80 18.73 5.49
C TYR A 334 -15.07 17.41 5.21
N PHE A 335 -13.77 17.33 5.50
CA PHE A 335 -13.00 16.11 5.29
C PHE A 335 -13.48 14.96 6.19
N ALA A 336 -13.74 15.26 7.47
CA ALA A 336 -14.25 14.27 8.41
C ALA A 336 -15.63 13.75 8.00
N GLU A 337 -16.54 14.64 7.58
CA GLU A 337 -17.87 14.26 7.09
C GLU A 337 -17.78 13.36 5.86
N LYS A 338 -16.99 13.76 4.84
CA LYS A 338 -16.87 12.97 3.61
C LYS A 338 -16.20 11.63 3.83
N MET A 339 -15.19 11.56 4.70
CA MET A 339 -14.57 10.28 5.06
C MET A 339 -15.56 9.39 5.82
N LYS A 340 -16.36 9.96 6.73
CA LYS A 340 -17.41 9.22 7.45
C LYS A 340 -18.46 8.65 6.48
N ASP A 341 -18.99 9.47 5.59
CA ASP A 341 -19.95 9.05 4.55
C ASP A 341 -19.37 7.91 3.71
N PHE A 342 -18.08 8.00 3.37
CA PHE A 342 -17.40 6.98 2.58
C PHE A 342 -17.27 5.64 3.33
N ILE A 343 -16.86 5.65 4.61
CA ILE A 343 -16.59 4.40 5.33
C ILE A 343 -17.83 3.72 5.92
N GLU A 344 -18.91 4.45 6.23
CA GLU A 344 -20.07 3.87 6.93
C GLU A 344 -20.71 2.67 6.21
N PRO A 345 -20.90 2.68 4.88
CA PRO A 345 -21.37 1.49 4.16
C PRO A 345 -20.44 0.27 4.31
N ARG A 346 -19.12 0.49 4.41
CA ARG A 346 -18.14 -0.59 4.62
C ARG A 346 -18.18 -1.13 6.05
N LEU A 347 -18.50 -0.29 7.04
CA LEU A 347 -18.70 -0.73 8.43
C LEU A 347 -19.99 -1.52 8.60
N ALA A 348 -21.07 -1.11 7.91
CA ALA A 348 -22.30 -1.89 7.86
C ALA A 348 -22.04 -3.30 7.27
N PHE A 349 -21.16 -3.40 6.27
CA PHE A 349 -20.71 -4.69 5.74
C PHE A 349 -19.93 -5.52 6.78
N ARG A 350 -18.96 -4.92 7.48
CA ARG A 350 -18.25 -5.56 8.62
C ARG A 350 -19.21 -6.14 9.63
N GLU A 351 -20.19 -5.36 10.07
CA GLU A 351 -21.18 -5.79 11.08
C GLU A 351 -22.05 -6.93 10.55
N LYS A 352 -22.53 -6.81 9.31
CA LYS A 352 -23.40 -7.80 8.67
C LYS A 352 -22.75 -9.17 8.56
N LEU A 353 -21.45 -9.22 8.21
CA LEU A 353 -20.74 -10.49 7.99
C LEU A 353 -19.82 -10.90 9.14
N SER A 354 -19.63 -10.03 10.15
CA SER A 354 -18.68 -10.24 11.25
C SER A 354 -17.27 -10.54 10.73
N VAL A 355 -16.77 -9.69 9.83
CA VAL A 355 -15.45 -9.81 9.17
C VAL A 355 -14.64 -8.53 9.33
N PRO A 356 -13.30 -8.59 9.43
CA PRO A 356 -12.49 -7.39 9.53
C PRO A 356 -12.49 -6.62 8.20
N VAL A 357 -12.53 -5.29 8.31
CA VAL A 357 -12.34 -4.35 7.19
C VAL A 357 -11.20 -3.40 7.52
N ILE A 358 -10.41 -3.07 6.50
CA ILE A 358 -9.27 -2.17 6.60
C ILE A 358 -9.30 -1.15 5.46
N VAL A 359 -8.70 0.02 5.71
CA VAL A 359 -8.33 0.95 4.63
C VAL A 359 -6.93 0.57 4.16
N ASP A 360 -6.83 -0.03 2.98
CA ASP A 360 -5.55 -0.53 2.51
C ASP A 360 -4.73 0.53 1.79
N GLU A 361 -5.30 1.67 1.40
CA GLU A 361 -4.57 2.83 0.89
C GLU A 361 -5.26 4.12 1.31
N PHE A 362 -4.50 5.08 1.81
CA PHE A 362 -4.93 6.48 1.92
C PHE A 362 -3.72 7.39 1.88
N GLY A 363 -3.89 8.61 1.36
CA GLY A 363 -2.83 9.60 1.33
C GLY A 363 -3.24 10.86 0.57
N VAL A 364 -2.36 11.86 0.60
CA VAL A 364 -2.50 13.10 -0.15
C VAL A 364 -1.17 13.37 -0.85
N ASN A 365 -1.22 13.76 -2.11
CA ASN A 365 -0.01 14.08 -2.87
C ASN A 365 0.55 15.48 -2.54
N HIS A 366 1.72 15.78 -3.07
CA HIS A 366 2.45 17.02 -2.83
C HIS A 366 1.90 18.22 -3.62
N LEU A 367 0.81 18.08 -4.40
CA LEU A 367 0.12 19.22 -5.02
C LEU A 367 -0.54 20.13 -3.98
N GLN A 368 -0.89 19.58 -2.82
CA GLN A 368 -1.57 20.34 -1.78
C GLN A 368 -0.58 21.17 -0.96
N SER A 369 -1.06 22.32 -0.47
CA SER A 369 -0.29 23.06 0.51
C SER A 369 -0.06 22.18 1.75
N ARG A 370 1.10 22.37 2.35
CA ARG A 370 1.53 21.65 3.54
C ARG A 370 0.50 21.70 4.67
N GLU A 371 -0.03 22.89 4.94
CA GLU A 371 -1.04 23.13 5.96
C GLU A 371 -2.35 22.39 5.67
N MET A 372 -2.82 22.39 4.42
CA MET A 372 -4.05 21.69 4.06
C MET A 372 -3.89 20.17 4.11
N ALA A 373 -2.72 19.66 3.71
CA ALA A 373 -2.41 18.24 3.85
C ALA A 373 -2.42 17.78 5.32
N GLU A 374 -1.93 18.61 6.25
CA GLU A 374 -2.00 18.35 7.70
C GLU A 374 -3.43 18.31 8.21
N ILE A 375 -4.24 19.32 7.84
CA ILE A 375 -5.66 19.40 8.25
C ILE A 375 -6.42 18.18 7.77
N TRP A 376 -6.25 17.82 6.49
CA TRP A 376 -6.87 16.65 5.89
C TRP A 376 -6.45 15.37 6.63
N LEU A 377 -5.14 15.18 6.79
CA LEU A 377 -4.61 13.96 7.37
C LEU A 377 -5.08 13.78 8.81
N ALA A 378 -5.03 14.82 9.64
CA ALA A 378 -5.53 14.78 11.00
C ALA A 378 -7.03 14.42 11.05
N SER A 379 -7.84 15.04 10.19
CA SER A 379 -9.29 14.84 10.16
C SER A 379 -9.68 13.42 9.75
N VAL A 380 -8.98 12.85 8.76
CA VAL A 380 -9.20 11.47 8.30
C VAL A 380 -8.75 10.44 9.34
N LEU A 381 -7.60 10.66 9.97
CA LEU A 381 -7.10 9.76 11.01
C LEU A 381 -8.01 9.75 12.26
N ASP A 382 -8.56 10.90 12.65
CA ASP A 382 -9.53 10.99 13.74
C ASP A 382 -10.79 10.15 13.44
N VAL A 383 -11.25 10.13 12.18
CA VAL A 383 -12.37 9.28 11.75
C VAL A 383 -12.01 7.79 11.83
N PHE A 384 -10.83 7.41 11.33
CA PHE A 384 -10.35 6.02 11.40
C PHE A 384 -10.23 5.52 12.84
N GLU A 385 -9.70 6.35 13.75
CA GLU A 385 -9.60 6.02 15.16
C GLU A 385 -10.97 5.91 15.83
N ALA A 386 -11.86 6.88 15.61
CA ALA A 386 -13.18 6.89 16.22
C ALA A 386 -14.07 5.72 15.78
N LYS A 387 -13.81 5.16 14.59
CA LYS A 387 -14.55 4.02 14.03
C LYS A 387 -13.80 2.68 14.15
N GLU A 388 -12.63 2.69 14.77
CA GLU A 388 -11.74 1.53 14.93
C GLU A 388 -11.46 0.84 13.59
N VAL A 389 -11.11 1.63 12.58
CA VAL A 389 -10.72 1.14 11.25
C VAL A 389 -9.21 1.32 11.10
N PRO A 390 -8.44 0.23 11.06
CA PRO A 390 -7.02 0.34 10.79
C PRO A 390 -6.79 0.73 9.32
N ALA A 391 -5.77 1.55 9.08
CA ALA A 391 -5.46 2.12 7.78
C ALA A 391 -3.97 2.05 7.45
N TRP A 392 -3.65 1.94 6.16
CA TRP A 392 -2.29 1.89 5.65
C TRP A 392 -1.95 3.14 4.82
N PHE A 393 -0.97 3.91 5.28
CA PHE A 393 -0.60 5.16 4.62
C PHE A 393 0.16 4.88 3.32
N TYR A 394 -0.28 5.49 2.23
CA TYR A 394 0.41 5.56 0.95
C TYR A 394 1.19 6.88 0.88
N GLN A 395 2.53 6.90 0.98
CA GLN A 395 3.47 5.77 1.11
C GLN A 395 4.79 6.17 1.81
N TYR A 396 5.67 5.21 2.11
CA TYR A 396 6.99 5.48 2.72
C TYR A 396 7.82 6.44 1.88
N LYS A 397 8.07 6.08 0.61
CA LYS A 397 8.76 6.94 -0.34
C LYS A 397 8.19 6.76 -1.73
N GLY A 398 8.16 7.83 -2.52
CA GLY A 398 7.87 7.74 -3.95
C GLY A 398 9.06 8.21 -4.79
N LEU A 399 9.18 7.65 -5.99
CA LEU A 399 10.17 8.06 -6.97
C LEU A 399 9.88 9.45 -7.55
N SER A 400 10.93 10.21 -7.82
CA SER A 400 10.90 11.39 -8.67
C SER A 400 12.13 11.40 -9.57
N ASP A 401 11.92 11.74 -10.82
CA ASP A 401 12.94 11.79 -11.86
C ASP A 401 12.55 12.85 -12.91
N PRO A 402 13.36 13.09 -13.95
CA PRO A 402 13.02 14.09 -14.97
C PRO A 402 11.64 13.91 -15.63
N TYR A 403 11.09 12.70 -15.66
CA TYR A 403 9.84 12.34 -16.32
C TYR A 403 8.66 12.23 -15.36
N SER A 404 8.93 12.22 -14.05
CA SER A 404 7.97 12.16 -12.95
C SER A 404 8.26 13.26 -11.94
N GLY A 405 7.49 14.34 -12.04
CA GLY A 405 7.58 15.47 -11.10
C GLY A 405 7.26 15.05 -9.67
N GLY A 406 7.78 15.80 -8.70
CA GLY A 406 7.54 15.52 -7.28
C GLY A 406 6.12 15.82 -6.81
N GLU A 407 5.36 16.64 -7.53
CA GLU A 407 4.06 17.13 -7.06
C GLU A 407 2.99 16.02 -6.96
N ASN A 408 3.03 15.03 -7.84
CA ASN A 408 2.10 13.88 -7.79
C ASN A 408 2.53 12.79 -6.81
N ASN A 409 3.64 13.00 -6.08
CA ASN A 409 4.18 12.03 -5.15
C ASN A 409 3.36 12.01 -3.85
N TYR A 410 3.11 10.81 -3.31
CA TYR A 410 2.42 10.58 -2.03
C TYR A 410 3.37 10.21 -0.88
N GLY A 411 4.66 10.08 -1.18
CA GLY A 411 5.67 9.63 -0.24
C GLY A 411 5.89 10.59 0.92
N ILE A 412 6.06 10.03 2.12
CA ILE A 412 6.63 10.75 3.27
C ILE A 412 8.04 11.24 2.88
N TYR A 413 8.79 10.36 2.22
CA TYR A 413 10.06 10.67 1.60
C TYR A 413 9.94 10.68 0.07
N THR A 414 10.86 11.37 -0.58
CA THR A 414 11.02 11.36 -2.03
C THR A 414 12.39 10.80 -2.34
N TYR A 415 12.42 9.82 -3.26
CA TYR A 415 13.65 9.25 -3.78
C TYR A 415 13.94 9.83 -5.16
N THR A 416 15.16 10.30 -5.37
CA THR A 416 15.64 10.68 -6.70
C THR A 416 16.53 9.57 -7.26
N ARG A 417 16.19 9.12 -8.47
CA ARG A 417 17.04 8.22 -9.24
C ARG A 417 18.08 9.02 -10.01
N LEU A 418 19.36 8.67 -9.82
CA LEU A 418 20.41 9.13 -10.71
C LEU A 418 20.63 8.13 -11.84
N SER A 419 20.22 8.50 -13.05
CA SER A 419 20.82 7.93 -14.26
C SER A 419 21.97 8.82 -14.69
N SER A 420 23.19 8.27 -14.78
CA SER A 420 24.37 9.01 -15.26
C SER A 420 24.22 9.53 -16.70
N HIS A 421 23.24 9.01 -17.44
CA HIS A 421 22.89 9.47 -18.78
C HIS A 421 21.93 10.67 -18.76
N GLU A 422 21.15 10.83 -17.69
CA GLU A 422 20.18 11.91 -17.52
C GLU A 422 20.77 13.09 -16.77
N ILE A 423 21.58 12.83 -15.73
CA ILE A 423 22.16 13.84 -14.86
C ILE A 423 23.66 13.59 -14.74
N GLN A 424 24.46 14.54 -15.23
CA GLN A 424 25.90 14.56 -15.05
C GLN A 424 26.23 15.40 -13.83
N MET A 425 27.00 14.83 -12.90
CA MET A 425 27.38 15.49 -11.65
C MET A 425 28.89 15.72 -11.59
N SER A 426 29.27 16.80 -10.92
CA SER A 426 30.65 17.18 -10.57
C SER A 426 30.67 17.69 -9.13
N ASP A 427 31.86 17.88 -8.55
CA ASP A 427 32.02 18.27 -7.15
C ASP A 427 31.23 19.54 -6.73
N SER A 428 30.96 20.44 -7.68
CA SER A 428 30.31 21.72 -7.40
C SER A 428 29.13 22.06 -8.32
N SER A 429 28.79 21.20 -9.27
CA SER A 429 27.69 21.45 -10.20
C SER A 429 27.06 20.17 -10.73
N TYR A 430 25.84 20.28 -11.22
CA TYR A 430 25.16 19.23 -11.97
C TYR A 430 24.62 19.81 -13.28
N ARG A 431 24.40 18.93 -14.25
CA ARG A 431 23.79 19.27 -15.54
C ARG A 431 22.90 18.14 -16.02
N PHE A 432 21.65 18.48 -16.36
CA PHE A 432 20.77 17.59 -17.09
C PHE A 432 21.25 17.42 -18.54
N ALA A 433 21.22 16.19 -19.04
CA ALA A 433 21.32 15.92 -20.47
C ALA A 433 20.19 16.65 -21.21
N PRO A 434 20.38 17.09 -22.47
CA PRO A 434 19.38 17.91 -23.17
C PRO A 434 17.97 17.31 -23.19
N PHE A 435 17.85 16.00 -23.43
CA PHE A 435 16.56 15.30 -23.46
C PHE A 435 15.91 15.20 -22.07
N ALA A 436 16.70 15.07 -21.00
CA ALA A 436 16.20 15.01 -19.63
C ALA A 436 15.85 16.40 -19.09
N ARG A 437 16.55 17.44 -19.55
CA ARG A 437 16.33 18.82 -19.12
C ARG A 437 14.93 19.31 -19.47
N GLU A 438 14.51 19.10 -20.71
CA GLU A 438 13.17 19.51 -21.17
C GLU A 438 12.07 18.82 -20.37
N ALA A 439 12.23 17.51 -20.13
CA ALA A 439 11.32 16.75 -19.28
C ALA A 439 11.30 17.30 -17.85
N ALA A 440 12.48 17.54 -17.25
CA ALA A 440 12.61 18.03 -15.88
C ALA A 440 11.99 19.43 -15.69
N GLU A 441 12.15 20.33 -16.66
CA GLU A 441 11.52 21.65 -16.65
C GLU A 441 9.99 21.53 -16.77
N LYS A 442 9.49 20.62 -17.62
CA LYS A 442 8.04 20.38 -17.79
C LYS A 442 7.39 19.78 -16.54
N THR A 443 8.10 18.92 -15.83
CA THR A 443 7.60 18.21 -14.64
C THR A 443 7.90 18.96 -13.33
N GLY A 444 8.64 20.07 -13.38
CA GLY A 444 9.12 20.79 -12.19
C GLY A 444 10.19 20.05 -11.39
N TYR A 445 10.70 18.92 -11.92
CA TYR A 445 11.72 18.11 -11.26
C TYR A 445 13.06 18.84 -11.10
N ASP A 446 13.40 19.75 -12.02
CA ASP A 446 14.63 20.55 -11.91
C ASP A 446 14.68 21.39 -10.62
N THR A 447 13.56 22.00 -10.28
CA THR A 447 13.36 22.82 -9.08
C THR A 447 13.36 21.93 -7.83
N LEU A 448 12.64 20.80 -7.86
CA LEU A 448 12.64 19.81 -6.79
C LEU A 448 14.06 19.29 -6.51
N PHE A 449 14.78 18.88 -7.56
CA PHE A 449 16.15 18.38 -7.51
C PHE A 449 17.08 19.38 -6.86
N HIS A 450 17.05 20.64 -7.33
CA HIS A 450 17.88 21.70 -6.79
C HIS A 450 17.60 21.98 -5.30
N ASN A 451 16.33 22.00 -4.90
CA ASN A 451 15.97 22.40 -3.55
C ASN A 451 16.22 21.30 -2.50
N TYR A 452 16.00 20.03 -2.88
CA TYR A 452 15.91 18.93 -1.92
C TYR A 452 16.96 17.85 -2.06
N PHE A 453 17.62 17.76 -3.22
CA PHE A 453 18.56 16.68 -3.52
C PHE A 453 19.98 17.18 -3.81
N TRP A 454 20.15 18.46 -4.16
CA TRP A 454 21.44 19.08 -4.41
C TRP A 454 21.64 20.36 -3.58
N LYS A 455 22.43 20.29 -2.50
CA LYS A 455 22.68 21.46 -1.64
C LYS A 455 24.16 21.75 -1.49
N GLY A 456 24.64 22.78 -2.20
CA GLY A 456 26.01 23.30 -2.05
C GLY A 456 27.11 22.28 -2.38
N GLY A 457 26.90 21.43 -3.39
CA GLY A 457 27.84 20.34 -3.74
C GLY A 457 27.50 18.99 -3.11
N ASP A 458 26.62 18.95 -2.10
CA ASP A 458 26.18 17.72 -1.46
C ASP A 458 24.94 17.13 -2.17
N PHE A 459 25.10 15.92 -2.70
CA PHE A 459 24.01 15.17 -3.33
C PHE A 459 23.43 14.12 -2.39
N ARG A 460 22.10 14.01 -2.37
CA ARG A 460 21.39 12.97 -1.63
C ARG A 460 20.36 12.29 -2.53
N THR A 461 20.23 10.97 -2.40
CA THR A 461 19.21 10.20 -3.14
C THR A 461 17.84 10.19 -2.47
N LEU A 462 17.76 10.53 -1.19
CA LEU A 462 16.54 10.48 -0.39
C LEU A 462 16.37 11.80 0.36
N SER A 463 15.17 12.37 0.30
CA SER A 463 14.82 13.60 1.00
C SER A 463 13.44 13.45 1.63
N ILE A 464 13.22 14.05 2.80
CA ILE A 464 11.87 14.20 3.37
C ILE A 464 11.13 15.38 2.74
N THR A 465 11.78 16.12 1.84
CA THR A 465 11.25 17.34 1.19
C THR A 465 10.82 18.37 2.23
N ASN A 466 9.52 18.62 2.40
CA ASN A 466 8.92 19.45 3.42
C ASN A 466 7.90 18.68 4.29
N ASN A 467 7.99 17.33 4.35
CA ASN A 467 7.00 16.46 4.98
C ASN A 467 7.27 16.08 6.44
N GLU A 468 8.13 16.81 7.15
CA GLU A 468 8.43 16.52 8.57
C GLU A 468 7.17 16.39 9.42
N SER A 469 6.22 17.31 9.31
CA SER A 469 4.98 17.25 10.09
C SER A 469 4.03 16.13 9.65
N ILE A 470 4.05 15.68 8.38
CA ILE A 470 3.22 14.55 7.92
C ILE A 470 3.80 13.31 8.56
N ARG A 471 5.13 13.18 8.56
CA ARG A 471 5.84 12.08 9.21
C ARG A 471 5.45 11.98 10.69
N GLU A 472 5.44 13.10 11.42
CA GLU A 472 5.08 13.09 12.84
C GLU A 472 3.60 12.76 13.08
N ILE A 473 2.68 13.25 12.24
CA ILE A 473 1.25 12.88 12.32
C ILE A 473 1.06 11.36 12.10
N ILE A 474 1.67 10.81 11.05
CA ILE A 474 1.62 9.38 10.72
C ILE A 474 2.24 8.53 11.83
N LYS A 475 3.40 8.93 12.35
CA LYS A 475 4.02 8.26 13.49
C LYS A 475 3.13 8.30 14.73
N GLY A 476 2.43 9.40 14.97
CA GLY A 476 1.45 9.51 16.05
C GLY A 476 0.32 8.47 15.92
N TYR A 477 -0.21 8.28 14.72
CA TYR A 477 -1.24 7.29 14.42
C TYR A 477 -0.77 5.84 14.62
N PHE A 478 0.47 5.52 14.23
CA PHE A 478 1.02 4.18 14.37
C PHE A 478 1.34 3.77 15.82
N ASN A 479 1.61 4.73 16.71
CA ASN A 479 1.93 4.45 18.12
C ASN A 479 0.71 4.30 19.04
N LYS A 480 -0.50 4.54 18.53
CA LYS A 480 -1.77 4.33 19.23
C LYS A 480 -2.24 2.89 19.05
#